data_AF-A0A1S3H5G9-F1
#
_entry.id   AF-A0A1S3H5G9-F1
#
_cell.length_a   1.000
_cell.length_b   1.000
_cell.length_c   1.000
_cell.angle_alpha   90.00
_cell.angle_beta   90.00
_cell.angle_gamma   90.00
#
_symmetry.space_group_name_H-M   'P 1'
#
loop_
_entity.id
_entity.type
_entity.pdbx_description
1 polymer ?
#
loop_
_entity_poly.entity_id
_entity_poly.type
_entity_poly.pdbx_seq_one_letter_code
_entity_poly.pdbx_strand_id
1 'polypeptide(L)'
;MQVVERGGIEVREVPEHLLRQFIRGSFDEELINKLDLEKLTDPPSFAELLLLVRREEARRTEKRLRLEKKKEARVHSMTVSKESEAANVKMMEELQARVAKLEAKGQVCAPSTASRPEVKTKVERKERRGKKSIFCFKCGEDGHVANGCEKTANAELVQKKLLQKTLNSEGTPR
;
A
#
# COMPACT_ATOMS: atom_id res chain seq x y z
N MET A 1 -30.56 -39.63 -6.74
CA MET A 1 -31.05 -38.26 -6.45
C MET A 1 -32.50 -38.41 -6.02
N GLN A 2 -32.82 -38.33 -4.72
CA GLN A 2 -34.13 -38.76 -4.20
C GLN A 2 -35.33 -38.04 -4.85
N VAL A 3 -35.17 -36.79 -5.30
CA VAL A 3 -36.24 -36.02 -5.95
C VAL A 3 -36.56 -36.55 -7.36
N VAL A 4 -35.54 -36.98 -8.11
CA VAL A 4 -35.68 -37.56 -9.45
C VAL A 4 -36.32 -38.95 -9.36
N GLU A 5 -35.86 -39.77 -8.41
CA GLU A 5 -36.41 -41.12 -8.15
C GLU A 5 -37.87 -41.08 -7.69
N ARG A 6 -38.30 -39.98 -7.07
CA ARG A 6 -39.68 -39.73 -6.65
C ARG A 6 -40.53 -39.01 -7.71
N GLY A 7 -39.99 -38.79 -8.92
CA GLY A 7 -40.70 -38.16 -10.03
C GLY A 7 -40.95 -36.66 -9.87
N GLY A 8 -40.23 -35.98 -8.97
CA GLY A 8 -40.39 -34.54 -8.74
C GLY A 8 -39.67 -33.63 -9.74
N ILE A 9 -38.68 -34.15 -10.48
CA ILE A 9 -37.92 -33.46 -11.52
C ILE A 9 -37.56 -34.48 -12.60
N GLU A 10 -37.66 -34.11 -13.87
CA GLU A 10 -37.18 -34.97 -14.95
C GLU A 10 -35.65 -35.02 -15.02
N VAL A 11 -35.07 -36.16 -15.41
CA VAL A 11 -33.61 -36.33 -15.50
C VAL A 11 -32.96 -35.26 -16.39
N ARG A 12 -33.65 -34.82 -17.44
CA ARG A 12 -33.16 -33.80 -18.39
C ARG A 12 -33.12 -32.40 -17.79
N GLU A 13 -33.93 -32.13 -16.78
CA GLU A 13 -34.04 -30.83 -16.10
C GLU A 13 -33.07 -30.71 -14.91
N VAL A 14 -32.43 -31.81 -14.51
CA VAL A 14 -31.50 -31.84 -13.37
C VAL A 14 -30.36 -30.81 -13.51
N PRO A 15 -29.67 -30.67 -14.66
CA PRO A 15 -28.58 -29.69 -14.80
C PRO A 15 -29.06 -28.25 -14.54
N GLU A 16 -30.24 -27.91 -15.04
CA GLU A 16 -30.85 -26.59 -14.87
C GLU A 16 -31.17 -26.30 -13.40
N HIS A 17 -31.76 -27.27 -12.70
CA HIS A 17 -32.09 -27.15 -11.28
C HIS A 17 -30.84 -27.05 -10.41
N LEU A 18 -29.81 -27.83 -10.71
CA LEU A 18 -28.53 -27.78 -10.00
C LEU A 18 -27.83 -26.43 -10.19
N LEU A 19 -27.85 -25.89 -11.41
CA LEU A 19 -27.31 -24.56 -11.69
C LEU A 19 -28.06 -23.48 -10.88
N ARG A 20 -29.40 -23.50 -10.88
CA ARG A 20 -30.21 -22.58 -10.07
C ARG A 20 -29.93 -22.70 -8.57
N GLN A 21 -29.83 -23.92 -8.06
CA GLN A 21 -29.50 -24.17 -6.66
C GLN A 21 -28.12 -23.63 -6.31
N PHE A 22 -27.13 -23.82 -7.19
CA PHE A 22 -25.79 -23.28 -7.00
C PHE A 22 -25.79 -21.75 -6.99
N ILE A 23 -26.43 -21.10 -7.96
CA ILE A 23 -26.52 -19.63 -8.02
C ILE A 23 -27.17 -19.08 -6.75
N ARG A 24 -28.30 -19.65 -6.32
CA ARG A 24 -29.03 -19.20 -5.13
C ARG A 24 -28.28 -19.47 -3.82
N GLY A 25 -27.46 -20.52 -3.77
CA GLY A 25 -26.71 -20.94 -2.58
C GLY A 25 -25.27 -20.42 -2.51
N SER A 26 -24.76 -19.86 -3.59
CA SER A 26 -23.41 -19.30 -3.66
C SER A 26 -23.39 -17.87 -3.16
N PHE A 27 -22.36 -17.52 -2.39
CA PHE A 27 -22.12 -16.14 -1.93
C PHE A 27 -21.06 -15.41 -2.76
N ASP A 28 -20.45 -16.07 -3.75
CA ASP A 28 -19.42 -15.50 -4.61
C ASP A 28 -20.04 -14.91 -5.88
N GLU A 29 -20.57 -13.69 -5.77
CA GLU A 29 -21.16 -12.94 -6.88
C GLU A 29 -20.17 -12.71 -8.02
N GLU A 30 -18.89 -12.48 -7.70
CA GLU A 30 -17.88 -12.33 -8.73
C GLU A 30 -17.73 -13.62 -9.54
N LEU A 31 -17.85 -14.79 -8.91
CA LEU A 31 -17.71 -16.10 -9.57
C LEU A 31 -18.88 -16.35 -10.51
N ILE A 32 -20.10 -16.11 -10.02
CA ILE A 32 -21.34 -16.20 -10.80
C ILE A 32 -21.24 -15.31 -12.04
N ASN A 33 -20.86 -14.05 -11.86
CA ASN A 33 -20.71 -13.09 -12.95
C ASN A 33 -19.57 -13.45 -13.90
N LYS A 34 -18.42 -13.92 -13.39
CA LYS A 34 -17.25 -14.21 -14.23
C LYS A 34 -17.47 -15.41 -15.15
N LEU A 35 -18.29 -16.36 -14.69
CA LEU A 35 -18.71 -17.53 -15.46
C LEU A 35 -20.05 -17.31 -16.19
N ASP A 36 -20.65 -16.11 -16.06
CA ASP A 36 -21.95 -15.75 -16.61
C ASP A 36 -23.07 -16.76 -16.31
N LEU A 37 -23.05 -17.39 -15.12
CA LEU A 37 -23.90 -18.54 -14.78
C LEU A 37 -25.41 -18.27 -14.90
N GLU A 38 -25.86 -17.03 -14.67
CA GLU A 38 -27.28 -16.64 -14.78
C GLU A 38 -27.79 -16.59 -16.22
N LYS A 39 -26.90 -16.45 -17.20
CA LYS A 39 -27.26 -16.25 -18.61
C LYS A 39 -27.22 -17.54 -19.42
N LEU A 40 -26.80 -18.66 -18.82
CA LEU A 40 -26.69 -19.92 -19.53
C LEU A 40 -28.08 -20.49 -19.82
N THR A 41 -28.47 -20.44 -21.09
CA THR A 41 -29.71 -21.04 -21.60
C THR A 41 -29.62 -22.55 -21.78
N ASP A 42 -28.40 -23.07 -21.95
CA ASP A 42 -28.11 -24.50 -21.98
C ASP A 42 -27.18 -24.83 -20.79
N PRO A 43 -27.74 -25.33 -19.68
CA PRO A 43 -27.00 -25.50 -18.44
C PRO A 43 -26.05 -26.71 -18.54
N PRO A 44 -24.77 -26.55 -18.13
CA PRO A 44 -23.79 -27.61 -18.19
C PRO A 44 -24.17 -28.73 -17.22
N SER A 45 -23.68 -29.94 -17.48
CA SER A 45 -23.78 -31.00 -16.48
C SER A 45 -23.11 -30.57 -15.18
N PHE A 46 -23.50 -31.16 -14.05
CA PHE A 46 -22.93 -30.79 -12.75
C PHE A 46 -21.40 -30.97 -12.70
N ALA A 47 -20.88 -32.01 -13.37
CA ALA A 47 -19.44 -32.24 -13.47
C ALA A 47 -18.73 -31.11 -14.24
N GLU A 48 -19.31 -30.65 -15.34
CA GLU A 48 -18.79 -29.52 -16.11
C GLU A 48 -18.87 -28.21 -15.33
N LEU A 49 -19.98 -27.94 -14.64
CA LEU A 49 -20.12 -26.79 -13.75
C LEU A 49 -19.01 -26.78 -12.69
N LEU A 50 -18.74 -27.93 -12.06
CA LEU A 50 -17.69 -28.06 -11.07
C LEU A 50 -16.30 -27.78 -11.66
N LEU A 51 -16.03 -28.26 -12.88
CA LEU A 51 -14.77 -27.97 -13.57
C LEU A 51 -14.60 -26.47 -13.88
N LEU A 52 -15.67 -25.80 -14.31
CA LEU A 52 -15.67 -24.36 -14.56
C LEU A 52 -15.37 -23.57 -13.28
N VAL A 53 -16.05 -23.92 -12.19
CA VAL A 53 -15.84 -23.31 -10.86
C VAL A 53 -14.39 -23.51 -10.40
N ARG A 54 -13.88 -24.74 -10.41
CA ARG A 54 -12.52 -25.06 -9.96
C ARG A 54 -11.45 -24.34 -10.78
N ARG A 55 -11.65 -24.24 -12.09
CA ARG A 55 -10.73 -23.52 -12.99
C ARG A 55 -10.70 -22.03 -12.65
N GLU A 56 -11.86 -21.43 -12.39
CA GLU A 56 -11.96 -20.02 -12.05
C GLU A 56 -11.38 -19.73 -10.66
N GLU A 57 -11.63 -20.59 -9.66
CA GLU A 57 -10.99 -20.54 -8.34
C GLU A 57 -9.45 -20.62 -8.43
N ALA A 58 -8.93 -21.52 -9.26
CA ALA A 58 -7.49 -21.66 -9.50
C ALA A 58 -6.90 -20.40 -10.13
N ARG A 59 -7.56 -19.85 -11.16
CA ARG A 59 -7.16 -18.59 -11.82
C ARG A 59 -7.15 -17.40 -10.84
N ARG A 60 -8.14 -17.30 -9.95
CA ARG A 60 -8.20 -16.27 -8.89
C ARG A 60 -7.03 -16.40 -7.92
N THR A 61 -6.75 -17.63 -7.49
CA THR A 61 -5.64 -17.93 -6.58
C THR A 61 -4.30 -17.56 -7.21
N GLU A 62 -4.07 -17.94 -8.46
CA GLU A 62 -2.84 -17.58 -9.18
C GLU A 62 -2.70 -16.06 -9.33
N LYS A 63 -3.78 -15.36 -9.72
CA LYS A 63 -3.77 -13.90 -9.82
C LYS A 63 -3.42 -13.24 -8.48
N ARG A 64 -3.99 -13.73 -7.37
CA ARG A 64 -3.68 -13.24 -6.02
C ARG A 64 -2.21 -13.44 -5.68
N LEU A 65 -1.68 -14.65 -5.87
CA LEU A 65 -0.27 -14.96 -5.61
C LEU A 65 0.68 -14.11 -6.47
N ARG A 66 0.36 -13.89 -7.75
CA ARG A 66 1.15 -13.00 -8.62
C ARG A 66 1.19 -11.57 -8.10
N LEU A 67 0.05 -11.06 -7.61
CA LEU A 67 -0.03 -9.72 -7.04
C LEU A 67 0.71 -9.62 -5.70
N GLU A 68 0.67 -10.65 -4.86
CA GLU A 68 1.44 -10.71 -3.61
C GLU A 68 2.94 -10.71 -3.88
N LYS A 69 3.43 -11.56 -4.79
CA LYS A 69 4.84 -11.54 -5.22
C LYS A 69 5.27 -10.20 -5.79
N LYS A 70 4.41 -9.52 -6.56
CA LYS A 70 4.71 -8.18 -7.08
C LYS A 70 4.77 -7.14 -5.97
N LYS A 71 3.98 -7.28 -4.89
CA LYS A 71 4.08 -6.40 -3.70
C LYS A 71 5.41 -6.64 -2.98
N GLU A 72 5.81 -7.90 -2.79
CA GLU A 72 7.10 -8.26 -2.22
C GLU A 72 8.27 -7.74 -3.06
N ALA A 73 8.22 -7.89 -4.39
CA ALA A 73 9.27 -7.35 -5.27
C ALA A 73 9.31 -5.82 -5.30
N ARG A 74 8.17 -5.14 -5.11
CA ARG A 74 8.08 -3.67 -5.05
C ARG A 74 8.61 -3.12 -3.72
N VAL A 75 8.44 -3.86 -2.63
CA VAL A 75 9.13 -3.57 -1.37
C VAL A 75 10.50 -4.22 -1.48
N HIS A 76 11.44 -3.51 -2.11
CA HIS A 76 12.85 -3.92 -2.09
C HIS A 76 13.35 -3.84 -0.64
N SER A 77 13.01 -4.84 0.17
CA SER A 77 13.62 -5.08 1.46
C SER A 77 15.07 -5.41 1.15
N MET A 78 15.97 -4.51 1.55
CA MET A 78 17.40 -4.75 1.46
C MET A 78 17.72 -5.92 2.39
N THR A 79 17.64 -7.14 1.87
CA THR A 79 18.24 -8.30 2.52
C THR A 79 19.75 -8.11 2.40
N VAL A 80 20.37 -7.64 3.47
CA VAL A 80 21.82 -7.69 3.66
C VAL A 80 22.19 -9.18 3.66
N SER A 81 22.68 -9.68 2.53
CA SER A 81 23.31 -10.99 2.46
C SER A 81 24.45 -11.02 3.47
N LYS A 82 24.55 -12.07 4.29
CA LYS A 82 25.55 -12.21 5.37
C LYS A 82 27.02 -12.05 4.90
N GLU A 83 27.30 -12.21 3.61
CA GLU A 83 28.62 -11.94 3.02
C GLU A 83 28.96 -10.44 2.93
N SER A 84 27.93 -9.59 2.86
CA SER A 84 28.06 -8.12 2.80
C SER A 84 28.18 -7.46 4.18
N GLU A 85 27.87 -8.15 5.28
CA GLU A 85 28.04 -7.60 6.64
C GLU A 85 29.51 -7.32 6.93
N ALA A 86 30.42 -8.23 6.60
CA ALA A 86 31.85 -8.04 6.82
C ALA A 86 32.45 -6.90 5.96
N ALA A 87 31.95 -6.72 4.74
CA ALA A 87 32.36 -5.61 3.87
C ALA A 87 31.78 -4.27 4.34
N ASN A 88 30.53 -4.26 4.79
CA ASN A 88 29.85 -3.06 5.28
C ASN A 88 30.37 -2.60 6.65
N VAL A 89 30.77 -3.53 7.54
CA VAL A 89 31.42 -3.19 8.83
C VAL A 89 32.78 -2.52 8.60
N LYS A 90 33.60 -3.04 7.67
CA LYS A 90 34.88 -2.41 7.29
C LYS A 90 34.66 -1.02 6.68
N MET A 91 33.66 -0.87 5.82
CA MET A 91 33.29 0.40 5.21
C MET A 91 32.81 1.41 6.27
N MET A 92 32.04 0.96 7.27
CA MET A 92 31.54 1.83 8.36
C MET A 92 32.67 2.26 9.30
N GLU A 93 33.61 1.36 9.64
CA GLU A 93 34.77 1.67 10.47
C GLU A 93 35.71 2.67 9.77
N GLU A 94 35.94 2.50 8.46
CA GLU A 94 36.72 3.45 7.67
C GLU A 94 36.02 4.82 7.56
N LEU A 95 34.69 4.84 7.38
CA LEU A 95 33.93 6.09 7.38
C LEU A 95 33.99 6.78 8.75
N GLN A 96 33.85 6.05 9.86
CA GLN A 96 33.97 6.59 11.21
C GLN A 96 35.37 7.17 11.47
N ALA A 97 36.43 6.49 11.02
CA ALA A 97 37.80 7.00 11.12
C ALA A 97 38.02 8.27 10.29
N ARG A 98 37.36 8.39 9.12
CA ARG A 98 37.38 9.62 8.30
C ARG A 98 36.61 10.76 8.97
N VAL A 99 35.45 10.48 9.57
CA VAL A 99 34.67 11.47 10.34
C VAL A 99 35.46 11.96 11.55
N ALA A 100 36.06 11.05 12.34
CA ALA A 100 36.90 11.42 13.47
C ALA A 100 38.12 12.27 13.07
N LYS A 101 38.75 11.98 11.91
CA LYS A 101 39.83 12.79 11.35
C LYS A 101 39.37 14.17 10.88
N LEU A 102 38.12 14.31 10.45
CA LEU A 102 37.52 15.59 10.08
C LEU A 102 37.12 16.41 11.32
N GLU A 103 36.59 15.75 12.35
CA GLU A 103 36.28 16.36 13.66
C GLU A 103 37.56 16.84 14.38
N ALA A 104 38.67 16.10 14.25
CA ALA A 104 39.97 16.50 14.78
C ALA A 104 40.63 17.66 13.99
N LYS A 105 40.15 17.97 12.78
CA LYS A 105 40.66 19.07 11.93
C LYS A 105 39.80 20.33 12.00
N GLY A 106 39.04 20.52 13.07
CA GLY A 106 38.24 21.73 13.30
C GLY A 106 39.04 23.03 13.32
N GLN A 107 39.23 23.63 12.13
CA GLN A 107 39.55 25.04 11.94
C GLN A 107 38.24 25.79 11.64
N VAL A 108 37.69 26.39 12.70
CA VAL A 108 36.96 27.69 12.83
C VAL A 108 35.83 27.98 11.82
N CYS A 109 34.58 28.25 12.24
CA CYS A 109 34.18 29.55 12.78
C CYS A 109 33.00 29.50 13.77
N ALA A 110 33.17 30.31 14.82
CA ALA A 110 32.20 30.69 15.83
C ALA A 110 31.15 31.71 15.28
N PRO A 111 30.12 32.07 16.07
CA PRO A 111 28.81 32.55 15.62
C PRO A 111 28.75 34.05 15.35
N SER A 112 27.91 34.47 14.41
CA SER A 112 27.60 35.88 14.18
C SER A 112 26.07 36.13 14.13
N THR A 113 25.63 36.74 15.23
CA THR A 113 24.77 37.95 15.28
C THR A 113 23.38 37.91 14.65
N ALA A 114 22.39 37.80 15.53
CA ALA A 114 21.20 38.65 15.66
C ALA A 114 20.75 39.50 14.45
N SER A 115 19.50 39.29 14.02
CA SER A 115 18.53 40.40 13.87
C SER A 115 17.09 39.89 13.80
N ARG A 116 16.36 40.20 14.87
CA ARG A 116 14.90 40.22 15.02
C ARG A 116 14.35 41.38 14.16
N PRO A 117 13.14 41.23 13.59
CA PRO A 117 12.14 42.27 13.86
C PRO A 117 10.82 41.67 14.34
N GLU A 118 10.30 42.30 15.39
CA GLU A 118 8.92 42.17 15.83
C GLU A 118 7.99 42.82 14.82
N VAL A 119 6.93 42.12 14.41
CA VAL A 119 5.62 42.76 14.24
C VAL A 119 4.56 41.86 14.84
N LYS A 120 3.86 42.42 15.82
CA LYS A 120 2.70 41.87 16.52
C LYS A 120 1.49 41.96 15.60
N THR A 121 0.76 40.86 15.41
CA THR A 121 -0.69 40.92 15.27
C THR A 121 -1.33 39.76 16.03
N LYS A 122 -2.04 40.13 17.10
CA LYS A 122 -3.02 39.30 17.81
C LYS A 122 -4.03 38.72 16.82
N VAL A 123 -4.23 37.41 16.85
CA VAL A 123 -5.60 36.85 16.89
C VAL A 123 -5.57 35.57 17.73
N GLU A 124 -6.14 35.65 18.92
CA GLU A 124 -6.59 34.48 19.68
C GLU A 124 -7.64 33.72 18.87
N ARG A 125 -7.57 32.38 18.81
CA ARG A 125 -8.69 31.50 19.18
C ARG A 125 -8.42 30.01 18.88
N LYS A 126 -8.53 29.25 19.97
CA LYS A 126 -9.07 27.88 20.10
C LYS A 126 -8.32 26.74 19.42
N GLU A 127 -7.75 25.90 20.30
CA GLU A 127 -7.60 24.46 20.17
C GLU A 127 -8.54 23.81 19.15
N ARG A 128 -7.99 23.19 18.10
CA ARG A 128 -8.60 22.04 17.43
C ARG A 128 -7.53 21.05 17.00
N ARG A 129 -7.23 20.12 17.91
CA ARG A 129 -6.98 18.69 17.67
C ARG A 129 -6.60 18.28 16.23
N GLY A 130 -5.35 17.85 16.06
CA GLY A 130 -5.01 16.66 15.27
C GLY A 130 -5.20 16.68 13.75
N LYS A 131 -4.98 17.79 13.06
CA LYS A 131 -4.97 17.80 11.59
C LYS A 131 -3.54 17.99 11.09
N LYS A 132 -2.99 16.95 10.46
CA LYS A 132 -1.66 16.92 9.82
C LYS A 132 -1.48 18.22 9.02
N SER A 133 -0.55 19.08 9.44
CA SER A 133 -0.27 20.34 8.75
C SER A 133 0.15 20.02 7.32
N ILE A 134 -0.50 20.65 6.35
CA ILE A 134 -0.10 20.52 4.95
C ILE A 134 1.16 21.34 4.72
N PHE A 135 2.15 20.74 4.06
CA PHE A 135 3.40 21.39 3.68
C PHE A 135 3.53 21.44 2.16
N CYS A 136 4.32 22.40 1.68
CA CYS A 136 4.52 22.65 0.27
C CYS A 136 5.52 21.66 -0.33
N PHE A 137 5.12 20.96 -1.40
CA PHE A 137 5.99 20.01 -2.12
C PHE A 137 7.05 20.66 -2.99
N LYS A 138 7.09 22.00 -3.08
CA LYS A 138 8.08 22.74 -3.84
C LYS A 138 9.22 23.25 -2.93
N CYS A 139 8.90 23.90 -1.82
CA CYS A 139 9.89 24.50 -0.92
C CYS A 139 10.02 23.82 0.46
N GLY A 140 9.14 22.90 0.82
CA GLY A 140 9.20 22.13 2.08
C GLY A 140 8.67 22.85 3.33
N GLU A 141 8.15 24.08 3.19
CA GLU A 141 7.56 24.82 4.31
C GLU A 141 6.08 24.52 4.56
N ASP A 142 5.62 24.73 5.78
CA ASP A 142 4.23 24.48 6.19
C ASP A 142 3.29 25.65 5.83
N GLY A 143 1.99 25.35 5.66
CA GLY A 143 0.94 26.38 5.55
C GLY A 143 0.50 26.75 4.13
N HIS A 144 1.12 26.21 3.08
CA HIS A 144 0.71 26.40 1.69
C HIS A 144 1.04 25.19 0.81
N VAL A 145 0.54 25.18 -0.43
CA VAL A 145 0.78 24.15 -1.45
C VAL A 145 1.52 24.73 -2.66
N ALA A 146 2.08 23.85 -3.50
CA ALA A 146 2.98 24.24 -4.60
C ALA A 146 2.36 25.22 -5.63
N ASN A 147 1.03 25.25 -5.76
CA ASN A 147 0.32 26.06 -6.77
C ASN A 147 0.43 27.58 -6.55
N GLY A 148 0.79 28.05 -5.34
CA GLY A 148 0.95 29.47 -5.03
C GLY A 148 2.28 29.79 -4.33
N CYS A 149 3.32 28.99 -4.58
CA CYS A 149 4.59 29.09 -3.88
C CYS A 149 5.60 29.97 -4.64
N GLU A 150 5.92 31.13 -4.06
CA GLU A 150 6.94 32.08 -4.54
C GLU A 150 8.36 31.72 -4.10
N LYS A 151 8.50 30.71 -3.21
CA LYS A 151 9.80 30.31 -2.66
C LYS A 151 10.57 29.42 -3.63
N THR A 152 11.89 29.44 -3.48
CA THR A 152 12.80 28.59 -4.27
C THR A 152 12.57 27.11 -3.96
N ALA A 153 12.80 26.27 -4.96
CA ALA A 153 12.62 24.83 -4.81
C ALA A 153 13.68 24.27 -3.85
N ASN A 154 13.24 23.54 -2.82
CA ASN A 154 14.12 22.93 -1.84
C ASN A 154 13.75 21.44 -1.66
N ALA A 155 14.48 20.58 -2.36
CA ALA A 155 14.25 19.13 -2.33
C ALA A 155 14.59 18.49 -0.98
N GLU A 156 15.62 19.00 -0.28
CA GLU A 156 16.09 18.44 0.98
C GLU A 156 15.05 18.62 2.11
N LEU A 157 14.43 19.80 2.19
CA LEU A 157 13.37 20.05 3.16
C LEU A 157 12.10 19.22 2.87
N VAL A 158 11.74 19.07 1.60
CA VAL A 158 10.60 18.24 1.19
C VAL A 158 10.85 16.78 1.56
N GLN A 159 12.04 16.26 1.30
CA GLN A 159 12.43 14.90 1.69
C GLN A 159 12.38 14.71 3.21
N LYS A 160 12.93 15.66 3.98
CA LYS A 160 12.88 15.63 5.45
C LYS A 160 11.46 15.61 6.00
N LYS A 161 10.55 16.42 5.43
CA LYS A 161 9.12 16.47 5.81
C LYS A 161 8.38 15.19 5.46
N LEU A 162 8.69 14.56 4.33
CA LEU A 162 8.14 13.25 3.94
C LEU A 162 8.55 12.16 4.92
N LEU A 163 9.84 12.08 5.27
CA LEU A 163 10.35 11.13 6.27
C LEU A 163 9.74 11.38 7.66
N GLN A 164 9.59 12.64 8.07
CA GLN A 164 8.94 12.98 9.34
C GLN A 164 7.46 12.52 9.36
N LYS A 165 6.77 12.61 8.22
CA LYS A 165 5.38 12.17 8.10
C LYS A 165 5.25 10.64 8.18
N THR A 166 6.19 9.89 7.62
CA THR A 166 6.19 8.42 7.71
C THR A 166 6.46 7.96 9.13
N LEU A 167 7.44 8.57 9.82
CA LEU A 167 7.76 8.25 11.22
C LEU A 167 6.60 8.59 12.16
N ASN A 168 5.93 9.72 11.95
CA ASN A 168 4.78 10.13 12.77
C ASN A 168 3.50 9.33 12.49
N SER A 169 3.42 8.58 11.37
CA SER A 169 2.27 7.73 11.06
C SER A 169 2.31 6.35 11.71
N GLU A 170 3.45 5.94 12.28
CA GLU A 170 3.65 4.64 12.91
C GLU A 170 3.12 4.59 14.36
N GLY A 171 2.48 5.66 14.85
CA GLY A 171 2.08 5.86 16.26
C GLY A 171 0.59 5.90 16.58
N THR A 172 -0.33 5.52 15.68
CA THR A 172 -1.77 5.46 15.99
C THR A 172 -2.38 4.09 15.69
N PRO A 173 -2.48 3.19 16.69
CA PRO A 173 -3.50 2.15 16.67
C PRO A 173 -4.85 2.80 17.01
N ARG A 174 -5.80 2.57 16.10
CA ARG A 174 -7.26 2.71 16.14
C ARG A 174 -7.93 3.51 17.26
#